data_AF-A0A950TJ53-F1
#
_entry.id   AF-A0A950TJ53-F1
#
_cell.length_a   1.000
_cell.length_b   1.000
_cell.length_c   1.000
_cell.angle_alpha   90.00
_cell.angle_beta   90.00
_cell.angle_gamma   90.00
#
_symmetry.space_group_name_H-M   'P 1'
#
loop_
_entity.id
_entity.type
_entity.pdbx_description
1 polymer ?
#
loop_
_entity_poly.entity_id
_entity_poly.type
_entity_poly.pdbx_seq_one_letter_code
_entity_poly.pdbx_strand_id
1 'polypeptide(L)'
;MDHGYSIEFRDDHVHIQLSPGYEFQPDDSTSIWAEIKRLCDEHETCRVLVEGHLPEGERSTPEIIAAGQRTATVPHLWLAFHADNHVPSERSELFEAIAGSKGVRVKHFADRERALMWLRHNSPS
;
A
#
# COMPACT_ATOMS: atom_id res chain seq x y z
N MET A 1 -18.04 -11.52 6.34
CA MET A 1 -17.30 -12.12 5.22
C MET A 1 -15.87 -11.71 5.42
N ASP A 2 -14.94 -12.65 5.42
CA ASP A 2 -13.53 -12.33 5.60
C ASP A 2 -12.99 -11.91 4.24
N HIS A 3 -12.66 -10.63 4.08
CA HIS A 3 -12.23 -10.05 2.80
C HIS A 3 -10.77 -10.40 2.46
N GLY A 4 -10.10 -11.19 3.31
CA GLY A 4 -8.70 -11.57 3.13
C GLY A 4 -7.73 -10.42 3.44
N TYR A 5 -8.20 -9.32 4.04
CA TYR A 5 -7.35 -8.24 4.54
C TYR A 5 -7.98 -7.53 5.75
N SER A 6 -7.15 -6.84 6.52
CA SER A 6 -7.57 -5.89 7.55
C SER A 6 -6.91 -4.52 7.34
N ILE A 7 -7.60 -3.45 7.73
CA ILE A 7 -7.10 -2.07 7.70
C ILE A 7 -7.36 -1.46 9.08
N GLU A 8 -6.33 -0.92 9.72
CA GLU A 8 -6.46 -0.25 11.01
C GLU A 8 -5.36 0.80 11.22
N PHE A 9 -5.61 1.79 12.07
CA PHE A 9 -4.56 2.72 12.50
C PHE A 9 -3.75 2.11 13.64
N ARG A 10 -2.42 2.09 13.51
CA ARG A 10 -1.48 1.58 14.52
C ARG A 10 -0.43 2.64 14.83
N ASP A 11 -0.50 3.18 16.05
CA ASP A 11 0.38 4.20 16.61
C ASP A 11 0.44 5.49 15.78
N ASP A 12 1.09 5.44 14.62
CA ASP A 12 1.46 6.58 13.79
C ASP A 12 1.23 6.38 12.29
N HIS A 13 0.71 5.22 11.88
CA HIS A 13 0.46 4.87 10.49
C HIS A 13 -0.81 4.02 10.33
N VAL A 14 -1.37 4.03 9.13
CA VAL A 14 -2.39 3.04 8.75
C VAL A 14 -1.69 1.74 8.37
N HIS A 15 -2.10 0.65 8.99
CA HIS A 15 -1.60 -0.70 8.75
C HIS A 15 -2.61 -1.49 7.94
N ILE A 16 -2.13 -2.14 6.89
CA ILE A 16 -2.91 -3.05 6.05
C ILE A 16 -2.28 -4.43 6.15
N GLN A 17 -3.02 -5.40 6.67
CA GLN A 17 -2.57 -6.78 6.71
C GLN A 17 -3.28 -7.57 5.61
N LEU A 18 -2.53 -8.11 4.65
CA LEU A 18 -3.02 -9.06 3.66
C LEU A 18 -2.92 -10.47 4.23
N SER A 19 -4.03 -11.20 4.20
CA SER A 19 -4.08 -12.61 4.60
C SER A 19 -3.52 -13.50 3.50
N PRO A 20 -2.96 -14.68 3.84
CA PRO A 20 -2.55 -15.67 2.85
C PRO A 20 -3.72 -16.02 1.91
N GLY A 21 -3.48 -16.00 0.61
CA GLY A 21 -4.51 -16.30 -0.40
C GLY A 21 -5.44 -15.12 -0.72
N TYR A 22 -5.13 -13.90 -0.25
CA TYR A 22 -5.83 -12.71 -0.72
C TYR A 22 -5.63 -12.54 -2.23
N GLU A 23 -6.73 -12.38 -2.96
CA GLU A 23 -6.75 -12.02 -4.37
C GLU A 23 -7.29 -10.59 -4.49
N PHE A 24 -6.60 -9.76 -5.27
CA PHE A 24 -7.03 -8.39 -5.45
C PHE A 24 -8.23 -8.34 -6.40
N GLN A 25 -9.40 -7.99 -5.88
CA GLN A 25 -10.59 -7.77 -6.71
C GLN A 25 -10.68 -6.31 -7.14
N PRO A 26 -10.90 -6.02 -8.44
CA PRO A 26 -11.00 -4.65 -8.95
C PRO A 26 -12.07 -3.81 -8.26
N ASP A 27 -13.18 -4.43 -7.84
CA ASP A 27 -14.32 -3.77 -7.20
C ASP A 27 -14.03 -3.37 -5.74
N ASP A 28 -13.23 -4.17 -5.02
CA ASP A 28 -12.87 -3.91 -3.61
C ASP A 28 -11.89 -2.74 -3.45
N SER A 29 -11.13 -2.45 -4.50
CA SER A 29 -10.07 -1.43 -4.47
C SER A 29 -10.56 -0.01 -4.12
N THR A 30 -11.76 0.37 -4.55
CA THR A 30 -12.32 1.70 -4.28
C THR A 30 -12.68 1.82 -2.80
N SER A 31 -13.27 0.77 -2.24
CA SER A 31 -13.64 0.68 -0.82
C SER A 31 -12.39 0.68 0.06
N ILE A 32 -11.35 -0.07 -0.31
CA ILE A 32 -10.05 -0.10 0.39
C ILE A 32 -9.44 1.31 0.45
N TRP A 33 -9.28 1.97 -0.70
CA TRP A 33 -8.65 3.29 -0.73
C TRP A 33 -9.49 4.37 -0.04
N ALA A 34 -10.81 4.25 -0.05
CA ALA A 34 -11.69 5.12 0.72
C ALA A 34 -11.47 4.95 2.24
N GLU A 35 -11.32 3.71 2.71
CA GLU A 35 -11.06 3.42 4.13
C GLU A 35 -9.67 3.88 4.57
N ILE A 36 -8.65 3.65 3.75
CA ILE A 36 -7.28 4.17 4.00
C ILE A 36 -7.34 5.69 4.10
N LYS A 37 -7.99 6.37 3.14
CA LYS A 37 -8.15 7.82 3.17
C LYS A 37 -8.84 8.28 4.45
N ARG A 38 -9.94 7.62 4.83
CA ARG A 38 -10.69 7.95 6.04
C ARG A 38 -9.81 7.91 7.29
N LEU A 39 -9.04 6.84 7.46
CA LEU A 39 -8.13 6.69 8.61
C LEU A 39 -6.95 7.67 8.56
N CYS A 40 -6.40 7.92 7.37
CA CYS A 40 -5.37 8.94 7.18
C CYS A 40 -5.86 10.33 7.58
N ASP A 41 -7.06 10.73 7.14
CA ASP A 41 -7.66 12.02 7.46
C ASP A 41 -8.02 12.11 8.97
N GLU A 42 -8.56 11.03 9.56
CA GLU A 42 -8.96 10.97 10.98
C GLU A 42 -7.77 11.10 11.94
N HIS A 43 -6.62 10.53 11.58
CA HIS A 43 -5.43 10.51 12.42
C HIS A 43 -4.33 11.46 11.95
N GLU A 44 -4.63 12.35 11.00
CA GLU A 44 -3.69 13.33 10.44
C GLU A 44 -2.37 12.69 9.95
N THR A 45 -2.45 11.48 9.39
CA THR A 45 -1.28 10.74 8.88
C THR A 45 -1.40 10.50 7.39
N CYS A 46 -0.27 10.47 6.70
CA CYS A 46 -0.18 9.96 5.33
C CYS A 46 0.74 8.75 5.22
N ARG A 47 1.04 8.09 6.36
CA ARG A 47 1.87 6.89 6.41
C ARG A 47 0.99 5.64 6.30
N VAL A 48 1.29 4.79 5.34
CA VAL A 48 0.63 3.50 5.16
C VAL A 48 1.68 2.40 5.06
N LEU A 49 1.53 1.36 5.88
CA LEU A 49 2.31 0.13 5.80
C LEU A 49 1.40 -1.00 5.34
N VAL A 50 1.78 -1.69 4.27
CA VAL A 50 1.12 -2.91 3.79
C VAL A 50 1.99 -4.10 4.12
N GLU A 51 1.45 -5.06 4.86
CA GLU A 51 2.12 -6.28 5.28
C GLU A 51 1.41 -7.55 4.80
N GLY A 52 2.15 -8.64 4.67
CA GLY A 52 1.62 -9.98 4.44
C GLY A 52 2.05 -10.59 3.11
N HIS A 53 1.18 -11.42 2.52
CA HIS A 53 1.47 -12.11 1.29
C HIS A 53 0.88 -11.32 0.11
N LEU A 54 1.73 -10.90 -0.82
CA LEU A 54 1.22 -10.32 -2.06
C LEU A 54 0.54 -11.42 -2.89
N PRO A 55 -0.59 -11.12 -3.55
CA PRO A 55 -1.28 -12.10 -4.40
C PRO A 55 -0.33 -12.65 -5.45
N GLU A 56 -0.22 -13.97 -5.54
CA GLU A 56 0.49 -14.64 -6.61
C GLU A 56 -0.39 -14.62 -7.87
N GLY A 57 0.09 -14.01 -8.95
CA GLY A 57 -0.66 -13.94 -10.20
C GLY A 57 -0.11 -12.89 -11.16
N GLU A 58 -0.31 -13.12 -12.46
CA GLU A 58 0.01 -12.12 -13.48
C GLU A 58 -1.03 -11.01 -13.47
N ARG A 59 -0.69 -9.87 -12.86
CA ARG A 59 -1.42 -8.63 -13.12
C ARG A 59 -1.04 -8.11 -14.50
N SER A 60 -2.06 -7.76 -15.27
CA SER A 60 -1.89 -7.07 -16.54
C SER A 60 -1.37 -5.64 -16.31
N THR A 61 -0.66 -5.10 -17.29
CA THR A 61 -0.16 -3.72 -17.26
C THR A 61 -1.27 -2.68 -16.97
N PRO A 62 -2.48 -2.77 -17.56
CA PRO A 62 -3.57 -1.86 -17.25
C PRO A 62 -3.99 -1.89 -15.77
N GLU A 63 -4.01 -3.06 -15.14
CA GLU A 63 -4.36 -3.20 -13.72
C GLU A 63 -3.31 -2.55 -12.81
N ILE A 64 -2.03 -2.68 -13.15
CA ILE A 64 -0.93 -2.04 -12.41
C ILE A 64 -1.03 -0.52 -12.52
N ILE A 65 -1.31 0.00 -13.73
CA ILE A 65 -1.51 1.44 -13.96
C ILE A 65 -2.69 1.95 -13.13
N ALA A 66 -3.84 1.26 -13.18
CA ALA A 66 -5.02 1.63 -12.41
C ALA A 66 -4.75 1.61 -10.89
N ALA A 67 -4.04 0.58 -10.40
CA ALA A 67 -3.64 0.48 -9.00
C ALA A 67 -2.74 1.65 -8.59
N GLY A 68 -1.72 1.97 -9.39
CA GLY A 68 -0.81 3.09 -9.13
C GLY A 68 -1.54 4.43 -9.11
N GLN A 69 -2.50 4.65 -10.02
CA GLN A 69 -3.31 5.88 -10.05
C GLN A 69 -4.20 6.04 -8.82
N ARG A 70 -4.76 4.94 -8.30
CA ARG A 70 -5.63 4.96 -7.10
C ARG A 70 -4.90 5.37 -5.82
N THR A 71 -3.58 5.17 -5.74
CA THR A 71 -2.79 5.64 -4.58
C THR A 71 -2.89 7.15 -4.36
N ALA A 72 -3.16 7.92 -5.42
CA ALA A 72 -3.32 9.37 -5.38
C ALA A 72 -4.57 9.84 -4.62
N THR A 73 -5.47 8.93 -4.26
CA THR A 73 -6.64 9.24 -3.42
C THR A 73 -6.22 9.77 -2.04
N VAL A 74 -5.04 9.37 -1.54
CA VAL A 74 -4.47 9.89 -0.29
C VAL A 74 -3.40 10.94 -0.62
N PRO A 75 -3.61 12.21 -0.25
CA PRO A 75 -2.62 13.26 -0.48
C PRO A 75 -1.31 12.98 0.26
N HIS A 76 -0.17 13.29 -0.37
CA HIS A 76 1.16 13.17 0.23
C HIS A 76 1.50 11.77 0.79
N LEU A 77 0.85 10.72 0.27
CA LEU A 77 0.98 9.36 0.75
C LEU A 77 2.42 8.85 0.72
N TRP A 78 2.84 8.28 1.84
CA TRP A 78 4.02 7.45 2.00
C TRP A 78 3.57 6.00 2.23
N LEU A 79 3.87 5.15 1.26
CA LEU A 79 3.43 3.76 1.19
C LEU A 79 4.62 2.83 1.24
N ALA A 80 4.70 2.03 2.29
CA ALA A 80 5.69 0.97 2.41
C ALA A 80 5.03 -0.39 2.23
N PHE A 81 5.66 -1.26 1.45
CA PHE A 81 5.29 -2.67 1.34
C PHE A 81 6.33 -3.51 2.07
N HIS A 82 5.87 -4.38 2.96
CA HIS A 82 6.65 -5.45 3.56
C HIS A 82 5.94 -6.76 3.28
N ALA A 83 6.47 -7.56 2.34
CA ALA A 83 5.84 -8.83 1.99
C ALA A 83 6.86 -9.95 1.99
N ASP A 84 6.53 -11.03 2.69
CA ASP A 84 7.43 -12.16 2.98
C ASP A 84 7.94 -12.86 1.72
N ASN A 85 7.19 -12.75 0.63
CA ASN A 85 7.48 -13.35 -0.67
C ASN A 85 7.82 -12.34 -1.78
N HIS A 86 8.03 -11.05 -1.44
CA HIS A 86 8.22 -10.04 -2.48
C HIS A 86 9.63 -10.05 -3.07
N VAL A 87 9.71 -10.40 -4.35
CA VAL A 87 10.87 -10.14 -5.20
C VAL A 87 10.56 -8.93 -6.07
N PRO A 88 11.38 -7.86 -6.04
CA PRO A 88 11.22 -6.74 -6.97
C PRO A 88 11.15 -7.23 -8.41
N SER A 89 10.21 -6.68 -9.16
CA SER A 89 9.95 -7.02 -10.57
C SER A 89 9.69 -5.76 -11.39
N GLU A 90 9.74 -5.86 -12.71
CA GLU A 90 9.37 -4.77 -13.62
C GLU A 90 7.97 -4.20 -13.32
N ARG A 91 7.06 -5.05 -12.82
CA ARG A 91 5.70 -4.67 -12.44
C ARG A 91 5.67 -3.81 -11.17
N SER A 92 6.48 -4.12 -10.15
CA SER A 92 6.58 -3.28 -8.96
C SER A 92 7.26 -1.95 -9.28
N GLU A 93 8.28 -1.95 -10.16
CA GLU A 93 8.91 -0.72 -10.63
C GLU A 93 7.92 0.17 -11.42
N LEU A 94 7.10 -0.43 -12.29
CA LEU A 94 6.04 0.29 -13.00
C LEU A 94 5.03 0.89 -12.01
N PHE A 95 4.60 0.13 -11.01
CA PHE A 95 3.70 0.63 -9.97
C PHE A 95 4.30 1.84 -9.25
N GLU A 96 5.55 1.74 -8.80
CA GLU A 96 6.27 2.83 -8.13
C GLU A 96 6.38 4.07 -9.01
N ALA A 97 6.67 3.91 -10.30
CA ALA A 97 6.75 5.02 -11.25
C ALA A 97 5.39 5.73 -11.44
N ILE A 98 4.30 4.96 -11.59
CA ILE A 98 2.96 5.52 -11.74
C ILE A 98 2.53 6.25 -10.46
N ALA A 99 2.70 5.63 -9.29
CA ALA A 99 2.38 6.26 -8.01
C ALA A 99 3.24 7.51 -7.77
N GLY A 100 4.54 7.44 -8.07
CA GLY A 100 5.49 8.54 -8.01
C GLY A 100 5.06 9.75 -8.85
N SER A 101 4.54 9.51 -10.06
CA SER A 101 4.00 10.56 -10.93
C SER A 101 2.79 11.30 -10.34
N LYS A 102 2.13 10.71 -9.34
CA LYS A 102 1.00 11.30 -8.60
C LYS A 102 1.39 11.91 -7.26
N GLY A 103 2.69 12.00 -6.97
CA GLY A 103 3.19 12.57 -5.72
C GLY A 103 3.22 11.60 -4.54
N VAL A 104 2.91 10.32 -4.77
CA VAL A 104 3.03 9.26 -3.77
C VAL A 104 4.48 8.80 -3.67
N ARG A 105 4.93 8.43 -2.47
CA ARG A 105 6.23 7.82 -2.24
C ARG A 105 6.02 6.36 -1.89
N VAL A 106 6.46 5.46 -2.76
CA VAL A 106 6.31 4.01 -2.59
C VAL A 106 7.69 3.38 -2.41
N LYS A 107 7.79 2.40 -1.52
CA LYS A 107 8.98 1.54 -1.43
C LYS A 107 8.66 0.16 -0.88
N HIS A 108 9.34 -0.85 -1.42
CA HIS A 108 9.28 -2.23 -0.94
C HIS A 108 10.46 -2.54 0.02
N PHE A 109 10.19 -3.33 1.04
CA PHE A 109 11.14 -3.72 2.09
C PHE A 109 11.02 -5.22 2.37
N ALA A 110 12.15 -5.86 2.61
CA ALA A 110 12.21 -7.24 3.11
C ALA A 110 12.16 -7.34 4.64
N ASP A 111 12.14 -6.19 5.34
CA ASP A 111 12.14 -6.12 6.79
C ASP A 111 11.15 -5.04 7.24
N ARG A 112 10.24 -5.44 8.14
CA ARG A 112 9.19 -4.59 8.70
C ARG A 112 9.76 -3.37 9.43
N GLU A 113 10.79 -3.54 10.24
CA GLU A 113 11.33 -2.44 11.05
C GLU A 113 11.93 -1.36 10.14
N ARG A 114 12.62 -1.75 9.07
CA ARG A 114 13.13 -0.83 8.05
C ARG A 114 12.02 -0.08 7.32
N ALA A 115 10.91 -0.75 7.02
CA ALA A 115 9.75 -0.11 6.41
C ALA A 115 9.18 1.00 7.32
N LEU A 116 8.99 0.68 8.60
CA LEU A 116 8.49 1.62 9.61
C LEU A 116 9.44 2.79 9.85
N MET A 117 10.75 2.52 9.97
CA MET A 117 11.76 3.57 10.11
C MET A 117 11.75 4.51 8.92
N TRP A 118 11.60 3.99 7.69
CA TRP A 118 11.53 4.81 6.49
C TRP A 118 10.28 5.70 6.46
N LEU A 119 9.10 5.16 6.83
CA LEU A 119 7.87 5.96 6.92
C LEU A 119 8.02 7.10 7.95
N ARG A 120 8.52 6.78 9.14
CA ARG A 120 8.70 7.73 10.25
C ARG A 120 9.70 8.83 9.94
N HIS A 121 10.82 8.47 9.32
CA HIS A 121 11.89 9.42 9.04
C HIS A 121 11.50 10.45 7.98
N ASN A 122 10.74 10.04 6.97
CA ASN A 122 10.50 10.88 5.79
C ASN A 122 9.16 11.60 5.78
N SER A 123 8.21 11.18 6.62
CA SER A 123 6.88 11.78 6.69
C SER A 123 6.56 12.16 8.12
N PRO A 124 7.22 13.14 8.75
CA PRO A 124 6.98 13.52 10.14
C PRO A 124 5.49 13.82 10.37
N SER A 125 5.00 13.44 11.56
CA SER A 125 3.60 13.56 11.96
C SER A 125 3.25 15.03 12.16
#